data_AF-A0A3M0WR26-F1
#
_entry.id   AF-A0A3M0WR26-F1
#
_cell.length_a   1.000
_cell.length_b   1.000
_cell.length_c   1.000
_cell.angle_alpha   90.00
_cell.angle_beta   90.00
_cell.angle_gamma   90.00
#
_symmetry.space_group_name_H-M   'P 1'
#
loop_
_entity.id
_entity.type
_entity.pdbx_description
1 polymer ?
#
loop_
_entity_poly.entity_id
_entity_poly.type
_entity_poly.pdbx_seq_one_letter_code
_entity_poly.pdbx_strand_id
1 'polypeptide(L)'
;QEQFMSRDNFDIPEVFRRAMEEAGWDTGRGGDGDDEGGGGDRPPFPRRSEPAPGANRLRWLLAIFFLLFLSVNFLVSTYTEWLWFTEVGYTSVWLKQWLFRFGSFAVGFLVALVVLWGNWHFARRRAIQTTPPFYPQVLKSRFIGGVLVAAALFLSLGFAGALSSQWESLLQFVNKVPFGTSDPLFNRDIGFYLFELPVYELIQGWFVSLLVFVLLGVGVLYALNFVPDIQRGRWQPWQNGALRQHVAALGAVLLALWAVGYWFDAFDLLYSPRGVVFGASYTDINASLLALRLQMVTMAIAAVLMILNVFRFSLRPLLVIGGVWLLVTIGVGNLYPGLLQRYSVEPNELARESEYIAYNIEYTRQAFGLDNVDERPFTFEQLSQETLASNESLLKNIRIWDYRPLLTTYGQLQALTLYYQFTDIDIDRYVVNGETRQVMLAARELDKANLPNSSWVNRKLEFTHGYGIV
;
A
#
# COMPACT_ATOMS: atom_id res chain seq x y z
N GLN A 1 54.88 -52.64 30.98
CA GLN A 1 54.62 -51.19 31.09
C GLN A 1 53.35 -50.93 30.30
N GLU A 2 52.17 -51.31 30.80
CA GLU A 2 51.38 -50.59 31.82
C GLU A 2 51.23 -49.10 31.51
N GLN A 3 50.03 -48.68 31.07
CA GLN A 3 49.21 -47.72 31.82
C GLN A 3 47.84 -47.55 31.14
N PHE A 4 46.81 -48.03 31.83
CA PHE A 4 45.40 -47.68 31.62
C PHE A 4 45.17 -46.27 32.18
N MET A 5 44.59 -45.35 31.40
CA MET A 5 44.06 -44.10 31.93
C MET A 5 42.59 -44.26 32.34
N SER A 6 42.42 -44.02 33.64
CA SER A 6 41.23 -43.84 34.46
C SER A 6 40.06 -43.11 33.80
N ARG A 7 38.84 -43.61 34.06
CA ARG A 7 37.57 -42.90 33.84
C ARG A 7 37.43 -41.79 34.88
N ASP A 8 37.21 -40.56 34.41
CA ASP A 8 36.89 -39.42 35.27
C ASP A 8 35.57 -39.66 36.03
N ASN A 9 35.68 -39.54 37.35
CA ASN A 9 34.57 -39.53 38.28
C ASN A 9 33.92 -38.14 38.20
N PHE A 10 32.76 -38.01 37.56
CA PHE A 10 31.96 -36.79 37.64
C PHE A 10 31.38 -36.69 39.05
N ASP A 11 32.06 -35.98 39.95
CA ASP A 11 31.50 -35.60 41.23
C ASP A 11 30.36 -34.62 41.00
N ILE A 12 29.15 -35.06 41.30
CA ILE A 12 27.95 -34.23 41.28
C ILE A 12 28.16 -33.12 42.32
N PRO A 13 28.05 -31.83 41.94
CA PRO A 13 28.21 -30.72 42.89
C PRO A 13 27.25 -30.89 44.08
N GLU A 14 27.73 -30.58 45.28
CA GLU A 14 27.05 -30.86 46.56
C GLU A 14 25.63 -30.26 46.65
N VAL A 15 25.39 -29.16 45.94
CA VAL A 15 24.06 -28.53 45.80
C VAL A 15 23.06 -29.46 45.11
N PHE A 16 23.49 -30.18 44.08
CA PHE A 16 22.65 -31.15 43.38
C PHE A 16 22.47 -32.43 44.19
N ARG A 17 23.47 -32.83 44.98
CA ARG A 17 23.35 -33.97 45.91
C ARG A 17 22.28 -33.70 46.98
N ARG A 18 22.34 -32.53 47.63
CA ARG A 18 21.30 -32.10 48.60
C ARG A 18 19.91 -31.99 47.96
N ALA A 19 19.80 -31.42 46.76
CA ALA A 19 18.52 -31.31 46.08
C ALA A 19 17.93 -32.69 45.69
N MET A 20 18.79 -33.67 45.41
CA MET A 20 18.36 -35.05 45.15
C MET A 20 17.96 -35.78 46.44
N GLU A 21 18.71 -35.61 47.53
CA GLU A 21 18.35 -36.14 48.86
C GLU A 21 17.02 -35.53 49.36
N GLU A 22 16.82 -34.22 49.23
CA GLU A 22 15.55 -33.53 49.56
C GLU A 22 14.38 -33.99 48.68
N ALA A 23 14.67 -34.43 47.44
CA ALA A 23 13.70 -35.01 46.52
C ALA A 23 13.49 -36.53 46.72
N GLY A 24 14.10 -37.12 47.75
CA GLY A 24 13.92 -38.53 48.13
C GLY A 24 14.73 -39.53 47.30
N TRP A 25 15.79 -39.08 46.60
CA TRP A 25 16.70 -39.97 45.90
C TRP A 25 17.80 -40.47 46.84
N ASP A 26 17.71 -41.73 47.26
CA ASP A 26 18.77 -42.41 48.00
C ASP A 26 19.87 -42.87 47.02
N THR A 27 21.09 -42.36 47.19
CA THR A 27 22.29 -42.84 46.48
C THR A 27 23.21 -43.59 47.43
N GLY A 28 22.68 -44.55 48.18
CA GLY A 28 23.44 -45.51 48.98
C GLY A 28 24.12 -46.58 48.11
N ARG A 29 25.45 -46.66 48.20
CA ARG A 29 26.29 -47.66 47.52
C ARG A 29 26.54 -48.85 48.47
N GLY A 30 25.79 -49.94 48.28
CA GLY A 30 26.22 -51.33 48.50
C GLY A 30 26.07 -51.96 49.90
N GLY A 31 25.48 -53.17 49.92
CA GLY A 31 25.72 -54.17 50.98
C GLY A 31 24.53 -55.07 51.31
N ASP A 32 24.48 -56.24 50.65
CA ASP A 32 23.93 -57.55 51.04
C ASP A 32 22.76 -57.67 52.03
N GLY A 33 21.70 -58.35 51.60
CA GLY A 33 20.66 -58.88 52.48
C GLY A 33 19.43 -59.35 51.70
N ASP A 34 19.22 -60.66 51.69
CA ASP A 34 18.04 -61.35 51.19
C ASP A 34 16.75 -60.79 51.83
N ASP A 35 15.69 -60.59 51.03
CA ASP A 35 14.33 -61.07 51.30
C ASP A 35 13.23 -60.31 50.51
N GLU A 36 12.16 -61.05 50.34
CA GLU A 36 10.92 -60.88 49.60
C GLU A 36 10.22 -59.51 49.67
N GLY A 37 9.62 -59.11 48.54
CA GLY A 37 8.30 -58.45 48.52
C GLY A 37 8.20 -57.02 49.03
N GLY A 38 8.46 -56.04 48.17
CA GLY A 38 8.06 -54.65 48.42
C GLY A 38 8.29 -53.77 47.21
N GLY A 39 7.20 -53.30 46.57
CA GLY A 39 7.28 -52.37 45.47
C GLY A 39 7.91 -51.06 45.94
N GLY A 40 9.12 -50.77 45.46
CA GLY A 40 9.76 -49.48 45.67
C GLY A 40 8.92 -48.37 45.05
N ASP A 41 8.33 -47.55 45.92
CA ASP A 41 7.59 -46.36 45.56
C ASP A 41 8.52 -45.41 44.78
N ARG A 42 8.35 -45.37 43.46
CA ARG A 42 8.90 -44.30 42.64
C ARG A 42 8.31 -42.98 43.16
N PRO A 43 9.11 -41.93 43.39
CA PRO A 43 8.55 -40.65 43.81
C PRO A 43 7.51 -40.20 42.77
N PRO A 44 6.33 -39.74 43.19
CA PRO A 44 5.30 -39.33 42.26
C PRO A 44 5.87 -38.22 41.37
N PHE A 45 5.71 -38.34 40.05
CA PHE A 45 5.99 -37.23 39.14
C PHE A 45 5.32 -35.96 39.71
N PRO A 46 6.02 -34.82 39.78
CA PRO A 46 5.40 -33.59 40.25
C PRO A 46 4.14 -33.38 39.41
N ARG A 47 2.98 -33.45 40.05
CA ARG A 47 1.70 -33.16 39.41
C ARG A 47 1.87 -31.77 38.82
N ARG A 48 1.75 -31.63 37.49
CA ARG A 48 1.61 -30.31 36.87
C ARG A 48 0.50 -29.62 37.65
N SER A 49 0.83 -28.58 38.40
CA SER A 49 -0.13 -27.78 39.12
C SER A 49 -1.17 -27.33 38.11
N GLU A 50 -2.39 -27.86 38.22
CA GLU A 50 -3.51 -27.36 37.43
C GLU A 50 -3.57 -25.85 37.70
N PRO A 51 -3.59 -25.00 36.66
CA PRO A 51 -3.59 -23.57 36.87
C PRO A 51 -4.77 -23.22 37.78
N ALA A 52 -4.47 -22.54 38.90
CA ALA A 52 -5.47 -22.18 39.89
C ALA A 52 -6.70 -21.55 39.20
N PRO A 53 -7.95 -21.84 39.64
CA PRO A 53 -9.17 -21.34 39.00
C PRO A 53 -9.24 -19.82 38.81
N GLY A 54 -8.40 -19.04 39.50
CA GLY A 54 -8.26 -17.59 39.38
C GLY A 54 -7.27 -17.09 38.31
N ALA A 55 -6.34 -17.91 37.81
CA ALA A 55 -5.32 -17.49 36.85
C ALA A 55 -5.91 -17.09 35.49
N ASN A 56 -6.99 -17.76 35.07
CA ASN A 56 -7.72 -17.42 33.85
C ASN A 56 -8.50 -16.10 34.02
N ARG A 57 -9.07 -15.84 35.20
CA ARG A 57 -9.79 -14.59 35.47
C ARG A 57 -8.84 -13.39 35.44
N LEU A 58 -7.66 -13.50 36.06
CA LEU A 58 -6.65 -12.45 36.04
C LEU A 58 -6.15 -12.17 34.61
N ARG A 59 -5.94 -13.21 33.79
CA ARG A 59 -5.54 -13.05 32.38
C ARG A 59 -6.61 -12.34 31.54
N TRP A 60 -7.89 -12.68 31.74
CA TRP A 60 -8.98 -11.96 31.07
C TRP A 60 -9.10 -10.52 31.55
N LEU A 61 -8.95 -10.26 32.84
CA LEU A 61 -8.95 -8.89 33.39
C LEU A 61 -7.79 -8.06 32.83
N LEU A 62 -6.58 -8.62 32.76
CA LEU A 62 -5.42 -7.96 32.17
C LEU A 62 -5.60 -7.72 30.66
N ALA A 63 -6.18 -8.68 29.93
CA ALA A 63 -6.47 -8.52 28.50
C ALA A 63 -7.54 -7.44 28.25
N ILE A 64 -8.61 -7.42 29.04
CA ILE A 64 -9.65 -6.38 28.98
C ILE A 64 -9.05 -5.02 29.33
N PHE A 65 -8.24 -4.92 30.40
CA PHE A 65 -7.58 -3.69 30.77
C PHE A 65 -6.64 -3.19 29.69
N PHE A 66 -5.85 -4.08 29.09
CA PHE A 66 -4.96 -3.75 27.97
C PHE A 66 -5.75 -3.26 26.75
N LEU A 67 -6.86 -3.94 26.42
CA LEU A 67 -7.71 -3.55 25.30
C LEU A 67 -8.40 -2.21 25.56
N LEU A 68 -8.87 -1.97 26.78
CA LEU A 68 -9.43 -0.69 27.22
C LEU A 68 -8.38 0.42 27.11
N PHE A 69 -7.17 0.17 27.62
CA PHE A 69 -6.04 1.11 27.57
C PHE A 69 -5.70 1.51 26.12
N LEU A 70 -5.61 0.54 25.21
CA LEU A 70 -5.40 0.80 23.79
C LEU A 70 -6.58 1.57 23.15
N SER A 71 -7.80 1.40 23.67
CA SER A 71 -9.00 2.03 23.13
C SER A 71 -9.26 3.44 23.66
N VAL A 72 -8.58 3.89 24.72
CA VAL A 72 -8.84 5.21 25.34
C VAL A 72 -8.69 6.35 24.35
N ASN A 73 -7.58 6.38 23.60
CA ASN A 73 -7.32 7.45 22.65
C ASN A 73 -8.40 7.51 21.56
N PHE A 74 -8.78 6.34 21.03
CA PHE A 74 -9.86 6.21 20.04
C PHE A 74 -11.21 6.70 20.58
N LEU A 75 -11.57 6.32 21.82
CA LEU A 75 -12.83 6.74 22.45
C LEU A 75 -12.85 8.25 22.71
N VAL A 76 -11.77 8.82 23.22
CA VAL A 76 -11.66 10.26 23.49
C VAL A 76 -11.71 11.07 22.19
N SER A 77 -11.00 10.63 21.15
CA SER A 77 -11.03 11.28 19.84
C SER A 77 -12.43 11.22 19.22
N THR A 78 -13.06 10.03 19.22
CA THR A 78 -14.41 9.83 18.69
C THR A 78 -15.45 10.69 19.41
N TYR A 79 -15.37 10.74 20.74
CA TYR A 79 -16.31 11.52 21.55
C TYR A 79 -16.12 13.02 21.34
N THR A 80 -14.87 13.49 21.30
CA THR A 80 -14.54 14.90 21.02
C THR A 80 -15.02 15.32 19.62
N GLU A 81 -14.83 14.47 18.61
CA GLU A 81 -15.38 14.73 17.26
C GLU A 81 -16.90 14.80 17.28
N TRP A 82 -17.56 13.86 17.94
CA TRP A 82 -19.03 13.86 18.04
C TRP A 82 -19.57 15.15 18.71
N LEU A 83 -18.91 15.62 19.78
CA LEU A 83 -19.24 16.90 20.40
C LEU A 83 -19.05 18.05 19.42
N TRP A 84 -17.92 18.11 18.71
CA TRP A 84 -17.65 19.15 17.72
C TRP A 84 -18.72 19.18 16.60
N PHE A 85 -19.06 18.03 16.01
CA PHE A 85 -20.11 17.96 15.00
C PHE A 85 -21.49 18.37 15.52
N THR A 86 -21.75 18.15 16.81
CA THR A 86 -23.00 18.54 17.45
C THR A 86 -23.06 20.05 17.68
N GLU A 87 -21.97 20.67 18.15
CA GLU A 87 -21.88 22.13 18.35
C GLU A 87 -22.05 22.91 17.04
N VAL A 88 -21.53 22.40 15.91
CA VAL A 88 -21.66 23.05 14.59
C VAL A 88 -22.98 22.66 13.88
N GLY A 89 -23.82 21.80 14.47
CA GLY A 89 -25.10 21.39 13.90
C GLY A 89 -25.01 20.37 12.75
N TYR A 90 -23.85 19.73 12.57
CA TYR A 90 -23.58 18.73 11.53
C TYR A 90 -23.60 17.28 12.04
N THR A 91 -24.34 16.97 13.11
CA THR A 91 -24.46 15.60 13.66
C THR A 91 -24.85 14.56 12.61
N SER A 92 -25.66 14.93 11.61
CA SER A 92 -26.06 14.05 10.52
C SER A 92 -24.89 13.62 9.62
N VAL A 93 -23.87 14.47 9.44
CA VAL A 93 -22.66 14.17 8.67
C VAL A 93 -21.81 13.14 9.41
N TRP A 94 -21.60 13.35 10.71
CA TRP A 94 -20.89 12.39 11.57
C TRP A 94 -21.58 11.01 11.55
N LEU A 95 -22.91 10.98 11.70
CA LEU A 95 -23.67 9.72 11.63
C LEU A 95 -23.52 9.02 10.28
N LYS A 96 -23.56 9.75 9.16
CA LYS A 96 -23.35 9.16 7.82
C LYS A 96 -21.94 8.60 7.66
N GLN A 97 -20.92 9.32 8.10
CA GLN A 97 -19.53 8.86 8.07
C GLN A 97 -19.37 7.54 8.84
N TRP A 98 -19.88 7.48 10.07
CA TRP A 98 -19.80 6.28 10.89
C TRP A 98 -20.65 5.13 10.36
N LEU A 99 -21.83 5.41 9.80
CA LEU A 99 -22.66 4.41 9.14
C LEU A 99 -21.91 3.73 7.99
N PHE A 100 -21.23 4.50 7.13
CA PHE A 100 -20.44 3.93 6.05
C PHE A 100 -19.23 3.18 6.59
N ARG A 101 -18.45 3.74 7.52
CA ARG A 101 -17.30 3.05 8.14
C ARG A 101 -17.67 1.69 8.74
N PHE A 102 -18.70 1.65 9.58
CA PHE A 102 -19.17 0.42 10.21
C PHE A 102 -19.88 -0.51 9.21
N GLY A 103 -20.66 0.04 8.29
CA GLY A 103 -21.34 -0.72 7.24
C GLY A 103 -20.36 -1.45 6.34
N SER A 104 -19.35 -0.75 5.82
CA SER A 104 -18.28 -1.35 5.01
C SER A 104 -17.43 -2.33 5.82
N PHE A 105 -17.17 -2.04 7.10
CA PHE A 105 -16.48 -3.00 7.98
C PHE A 105 -17.29 -4.29 8.14
N ALA A 106 -18.58 -4.19 8.45
CA ALA A 106 -19.45 -5.34 8.64
C ALA A 106 -19.60 -6.16 7.35
N VAL A 107 -19.81 -5.50 6.21
CA VAL A 107 -19.90 -6.17 4.90
C VAL A 107 -18.57 -6.85 4.56
N GLY A 108 -17.45 -6.13 4.66
CA GLY A 108 -16.12 -6.68 4.39
C GLY A 108 -15.79 -7.87 5.29
N PHE A 109 -16.10 -7.78 6.59
CA PHE A 109 -15.91 -8.85 7.56
C PHE A 109 -16.74 -10.08 7.18
N LEU A 110 -18.04 -9.91 6.94
CA LEU A 110 -18.94 -11.03 6.64
C LEU A 110 -18.57 -11.72 5.33
N VAL A 111 -18.32 -10.95 4.27
CA VAL A 111 -17.92 -11.51 2.96
C VAL A 111 -16.59 -12.23 3.07
N ALA A 112 -15.57 -11.61 3.68
CA ALA A 112 -14.26 -12.24 3.85
C ALA A 112 -14.34 -13.51 4.70
N LEU A 113 -15.11 -13.47 5.80
CA LEU A 113 -15.29 -14.61 6.69
C LEU A 113 -15.96 -15.77 5.96
N VAL A 114 -17.08 -15.51 5.27
CA VAL A 114 -17.80 -16.56 4.53
C VAL A 114 -16.91 -17.17 3.46
N VAL A 115 -16.16 -16.35 2.71
CA VAL A 115 -15.29 -16.84 1.64
C VAL A 115 -14.07 -17.59 2.18
N LEU A 116 -13.35 -17.05 3.16
CA LEU A 116 -12.16 -17.68 3.77
C LEU A 116 -12.55 -18.96 4.53
N TRP A 117 -13.41 -18.82 5.53
CA TRP A 117 -13.81 -19.95 6.37
C TRP A 117 -14.56 -20.99 5.55
N GLY A 118 -15.46 -20.59 4.64
CA GLY A 118 -16.19 -21.52 3.78
C GLY A 118 -15.24 -22.36 2.91
N ASN A 119 -14.29 -21.72 2.22
CA ASN A 119 -13.33 -22.44 1.39
C ASN A 119 -12.36 -23.29 2.21
N TRP A 120 -11.83 -22.79 3.32
CA TRP A 120 -10.90 -23.54 4.17
C TRP A 120 -11.57 -24.70 4.89
N HIS A 121 -12.81 -24.51 5.35
CA HIS A 121 -13.62 -25.56 5.95
C HIS A 121 -13.90 -26.66 4.91
N PHE A 122 -14.30 -26.27 3.70
CA PHE A 122 -14.52 -27.20 2.59
C PHE A 122 -13.24 -27.95 2.20
N ALA A 123 -12.12 -27.24 2.05
CA ALA A 123 -10.82 -27.82 1.75
C ALA A 123 -10.39 -28.79 2.85
N ARG A 124 -10.51 -28.43 4.13
CA ARG A 124 -10.20 -29.31 5.26
C ARG A 124 -11.07 -30.58 5.23
N ARG A 125 -12.37 -30.43 5.00
CA ARG A 125 -13.30 -31.57 4.96
C ARG A 125 -12.94 -32.54 3.83
N ARG A 126 -12.70 -32.03 2.62
CA ARG A 126 -12.26 -32.85 1.47
C ARG A 126 -10.89 -33.46 1.69
N ALA A 127 -9.93 -32.69 2.20
CA ALA A 127 -8.59 -33.17 2.50
C ALA A 127 -8.63 -34.36 3.46
N ILE A 128 -9.39 -34.27 4.57
CA ILE A 128 -9.58 -35.39 5.53
C ILE A 128 -10.15 -36.65 4.87
N GLN A 129 -11.09 -36.50 3.92
CA GLN A 129 -11.70 -37.63 3.21
C GLN A 129 -10.74 -38.28 2.20
N THR A 130 -9.84 -37.51 1.60
CA THR A 130 -8.88 -38.00 0.58
C THR A 130 -7.55 -38.48 1.15
N THR A 131 -7.28 -38.28 2.45
CA THR A 131 -6.01 -38.68 3.07
C THR A 131 -5.93 -40.21 3.21
N PRO A 132 -4.82 -40.85 2.79
CA PRO A 132 -4.63 -42.28 2.99
C PRO A 132 -4.65 -42.67 4.48
N PRO A 133 -5.18 -43.85 4.86
CA PRO A 133 -5.33 -44.25 6.26
C PRO A 133 -4.03 -44.24 7.08
N PHE A 134 -2.90 -44.52 6.44
CA PHE A 134 -1.58 -44.61 7.07
C PHE A 134 -0.86 -43.26 7.25
N TYR A 135 -1.46 -42.16 6.80
CA TYR A 135 -0.88 -40.81 6.90
C TYR A 135 -1.34 -40.15 8.21
N PRO A 136 -0.53 -39.23 8.78
CA PRO A 136 -0.89 -38.53 10.01
C PRO A 136 -2.14 -37.66 9.77
N GLN A 137 -3.21 -37.91 10.53
CA GLN A 137 -4.50 -37.23 10.37
C GLN A 137 -4.53 -35.91 11.14
N VAL A 138 -3.50 -35.07 10.94
CA VAL A 138 -3.31 -33.80 11.66
C VAL A 138 -4.54 -32.92 11.57
N LEU A 139 -5.17 -32.83 10.40
CA LEU A 139 -6.35 -32.00 10.20
C LEU A 139 -7.54 -32.41 11.06
N LYS A 140 -7.65 -33.65 11.55
CA LYS A 140 -8.75 -34.06 12.46
C LYS A 140 -8.63 -33.45 13.85
N SER A 141 -7.45 -32.95 14.24
CA SER A 141 -7.23 -32.29 15.52
C SER A 141 -8.17 -31.09 15.72
N ARG A 142 -8.78 -31.00 16.91
CA ARG A 142 -9.58 -29.83 17.32
C ARG A 142 -8.73 -28.56 17.37
N PHE A 143 -7.45 -28.68 17.71
CA PHE A 143 -6.52 -27.55 17.72
C PHE A 143 -6.39 -26.93 16.34
N ILE A 144 -6.13 -27.73 15.30
CA ILE A 144 -6.02 -27.23 13.91
C ILE A 144 -7.35 -26.63 13.44
N GLY A 145 -8.48 -27.24 13.79
CA GLY A 145 -9.80 -26.65 13.53
C GLY A 145 -9.96 -25.27 14.16
N GLY A 146 -9.57 -25.12 15.43
CA GLY A 146 -9.58 -23.84 16.14
C GLY A 146 -8.65 -22.79 15.53
N VAL A 147 -7.41 -23.19 15.16
CA VAL A 147 -6.44 -22.31 14.49
C VAL A 147 -6.98 -21.80 13.16
N LEU A 148 -7.65 -22.65 12.37
CA LEU A 148 -8.23 -22.22 11.08
C LEU A 148 -9.37 -21.22 11.26
N VAL A 149 -10.24 -21.43 12.24
CA VAL A 149 -11.30 -20.47 12.57
C VAL A 149 -10.69 -19.16 13.07
N ALA A 150 -9.71 -19.22 13.96
CA ALA A 150 -9.02 -18.04 14.47
C ALA A 150 -8.29 -17.27 13.36
N ALA A 151 -7.61 -17.97 12.45
CA ALA A 151 -6.94 -17.38 11.30
C ALA A 151 -7.93 -16.75 10.31
N ALA A 152 -9.05 -17.43 10.02
CA ALA A 152 -10.10 -16.88 9.17
C ALA A 152 -10.72 -15.62 9.79
N LEU A 153 -11.02 -15.62 11.09
CA LEU A 153 -11.51 -14.44 11.81
C LEU A 153 -10.49 -13.30 11.78
N PHE A 154 -9.22 -13.58 12.08
CA PHE A 154 -8.15 -12.58 12.09
C PHE A 154 -7.96 -11.94 10.71
N LEU A 155 -7.85 -12.74 9.65
CA LEU A 155 -7.73 -12.22 8.29
C LEU A 155 -8.99 -11.45 7.87
N SER A 156 -10.17 -11.92 8.25
CA SER A 156 -11.44 -11.22 7.94
C SER A 156 -11.51 -9.85 8.60
N LEU A 157 -10.95 -9.69 9.81
CA LEU A 157 -10.81 -8.37 10.44
C LEU A 157 -9.89 -7.45 9.64
N GLY A 158 -8.80 -7.98 9.08
CA GLY A 158 -7.90 -7.21 8.20
C GLY A 158 -8.61 -6.75 6.92
N PHE A 159 -9.32 -7.65 6.26
CA PHE A 159 -10.13 -7.33 5.06
C PHE A 159 -11.27 -6.36 5.36
N ALA A 160 -11.92 -6.48 6.53
CA ALA A 160 -12.93 -5.54 7.00
C ALA A 160 -12.35 -4.14 7.22
N GLY A 161 -11.18 -4.06 7.86
CA GLY A 161 -10.46 -2.80 8.06
C GLY A 161 -10.04 -2.16 6.73
N ALA A 162 -9.55 -2.94 5.78
CA ALA A 162 -9.15 -2.46 4.46
C ALA A 162 -10.32 -1.90 3.65
N LEU A 163 -11.52 -2.49 3.75
CA LEU A 163 -12.71 -1.95 3.10
C LEU A 163 -13.26 -0.74 3.85
N SER A 164 -13.18 -0.75 5.19
CA SER A 164 -13.64 0.35 6.06
C SER A 164 -12.81 1.62 5.93
N SER A 165 -11.51 1.52 5.65
CA SER A 165 -10.67 2.70 5.41
C SER A 165 -11.09 3.47 4.15
N GLN A 166 -11.78 2.82 3.21
CA GLN A 166 -12.26 3.39 1.95
C GLN A 166 -13.73 3.84 2.02
N TRP A 167 -14.23 4.13 3.22
CA TRP A 167 -15.60 4.57 3.46
C TRP A 167 -15.98 5.82 2.64
N GLU A 168 -15.02 6.71 2.36
CA GLU A 168 -15.26 7.94 1.61
C GLU A 168 -15.57 7.65 0.15
N SER A 169 -14.74 6.85 -0.53
CA SER A 169 -14.99 6.42 -1.92
C SER A 169 -16.32 5.67 -2.05
N LEU A 170 -16.65 4.80 -1.07
CA LEU A 170 -17.93 4.10 -1.03
C LEU A 170 -19.13 5.05 -0.82
N LEU A 171 -18.98 6.06 0.03
CA LEU A 171 -20.00 7.10 0.25
C LEU A 171 -20.23 7.91 -1.02
N GLN A 172 -19.15 8.32 -1.69
CA GLN A 172 -19.21 9.06 -2.95
C GLN A 172 -19.84 8.22 -4.06
N PHE A 173 -19.52 6.92 -4.16
CA PHE A 173 -20.15 6.01 -5.13
C PHE A 173 -21.66 5.87 -4.94
N VAL A 174 -22.12 5.73 -3.70
CA VAL A 174 -23.57 5.59 -3.41
C VAL A 174 -24.31 6.89 -3.67
N ASN A 175 -23.67 8.04 -3.45
CA ASN A 175 -24.26 9.37 -3.62
C ASN A 175 -23.75 10.08 -4.89
N LYS A 176 -23.31 9.31 -5.89
CA LYS A 176 -22.73 9.86 -7.12
C LYS A 176 -23.75 10.71 -7.88
N VAL A 177 -23.26 11.75 -8.54
CA VAL A 177 -24.05 12.65 -9.38
C VAL A 177 -23.39 12.71 -10.76
N PRO A 178 -24.15 12.60 -11.86
CA PRO A 178 -23.59 12.76 -13.20
C PRO A 178 -23.08 14.19 -13.40
N PHE A 179 -21.93 14.33 -14.05
CA PHE A 179 -21.39 15.63 -14.41
C PHE A 179 -22.10 16.23 -15.63
N GLY A 180 -22.65 15.38 -16.50
CA GLY A 180 -23.33 15.81 -17.72
C GLY A 180 -22.39 16.02 -18.91
N THR A 181 -21.09 15.85 -18.69
CA THR A 181 -20.04 15.91 -19.72
C THR A 181 -19.34 14.56 -19.77
N SER A 182 -19.15 14.01 -20.98
CA SER A 182 -18.52 12.71 -21.19
C SER A 182 -17.14 12.86 -21.80
N ASP A 183 -16.20 12.01 -21.37
CA ASP A 183 -14.84 12.01 -21.88
C ASP A 183 -14.79 11.67 -23.39
N PRO A 184 -13.86 12.27 -24.16
CA PRO A 184 -13.83 12.11 -25.61
C PRO A 184 -13.27 10.76 -26.08
N LEU A 185 -12.64 9.97 -25.21
CA LEU A 185 -11.90 8.75 -25.58
C LEU A 185 -12.74 7.48 -25.38
N PHE A 186 -13.44 7.39 -24.26
CA PHE A 186 -14.24 6.24 -23.85
C PHE A 186 -15.74 6.54 -23.77
N ASN A 187 -16.14 7.81 -23.96
CA ASN A 187 -17.53 8.26 -23.95
C ASN A 187 -18.26 7.89 -22.65
N ARG A 188 -17.59 8.12 -21.52
CA ARG A 188 -18.08 7.94 -20.15
C ARG A 188 -18.21 9.30 -19.48
N ASP A 189 -19.28 9.47 -18.71
CA ASP A 189 -19.46 10.66 -17.87
C ASP A 189 -18.24 10.84 -16.94
N ILE A 190 -17.79 12.07 -16.73
CA ILE A 190 -16.64 12.36 -15.84
C ILE A 190 -16.87 11.77 -14.43
N GLY A 191 -18.12 11.71 -13.97
CA GLY A 191 -18.49 11.10 -12.69
C GLY A 191 -18.15 9.61 -12.58
N PHE A 192 -18.02 8.89 -13.70
CA PHE A 192 -17.54 7.51 -13.70
C PHE A 192 -16.11 7.43 -13.13
N TYR A 193 -15.23 8.31 -13.57
CA TYR A 193 -13.81 8.30 -13.19
C TYR A 193 -13.60 8.76 -11.75
N LEU A 194 -14.42 9.69 -11.26
CA LEU A 194 -14.31 10.22 -9.90
C LEU A 194 -15.00 9.33 -8.85
N PHE A 195 -16.14 8.73 -9.18
CA PHE A 195 -16.98 8.05 -8.18
C PHE A 195 -17.10 6.54 -8.38
N GLU A 196 -17.02 6.03 -9.61
CA GLU A 196 -17.29 4.62 -9.91
C GLU A 196 -16.02 3.79 -10.04
N LEU A 197 -15.09 4.23 -10.89
CA LEU A 197 -13.85 3.52 -11.19
C LEU A 197 -13.03 3.21 -9.92
N PRO A 198 -12.81 4.15 -8.97
CA PRO A 198 -12.06 3.84 -7.75
C PRO A 198 -12.72 2.76 -6.88
N VAL A 199 -14.06 2.69 -6.87
CA VAL A 199 -14.79 1.65 -6.13
C VAL A 199 -14.75 0.32 -6.85
N TYR A 200 -14.81 0.31 -8.19
CA TYR A 200 -14.66 -0.91 -8.98
C TYR A 200 -13.28 -1.54 -8.83
N GLU A 201 -12.22 -0.72 -8.86
CA GLU A 201 -10.84 -1.14 -8.61
C GLU A 201 -10.64 -1.60 -7.17
N LEU A 202 -11.18 -0.87 -6.20
CA LEU A 202 -11.16 -1.27 -4.79
C LEU A 202 -11.77 -2.67 -4.61
N ILE A 203 -12.97 -2.90 -5.14
CA ILE A 203 -13.67 -4.18 -5.02
C ILE A 203 -12.88 -5.29 -5.72
N GLN A 204 -12.38 -5.03 -6.93
CA GLN A 204 -11.59 -5.99 -7.69
C GLN A 204 -10.31 -6.37 -6.94
N GLY A 205 -9.52 -5.40 -6.47
CA GLY A 205 -8.27 -5.63 -5.74
C GLY A 205 -8.50 -6.32 -4.40
N TRP A 206 -9.60 -5.99 -3.72
CA TRP A 206 -10.03 -6.63 -2.48
C TRP A 206 -10.35 -8.12 -2.69
N PHE A 207 -11.11 -8.46 -3.74
CA PHE A 207 -11.41 -9.86 -4.06
C PHE A 207 -10.20 -10.64 -4.59
N VAL A 208 -9.32 -10.02 -5.39
CA VAL A 208 -8.05 -10.63 -5.82
C VAL A 208 -7.21 -11.01 -4.60
N SER A 209 -7.00 -10.06 -3.69
CA SER A 209 -6.25 -10.31 -2.44
C SER A 209 -6.90 -11.42 -1.62
N LEU A 210 -8.23 -11.38 -1.45
CA LEU A 210 -8.98 -12.39 -0.71
C LEU A 210 -8.80 -13.79 -1.30
N LEU A 211 -8.94 -13.93 -2.62
CA LEU A 211 -8.77 -15.22 -3.31
C LEU A 211 -7.34 -15.75 -3.23
N VAL A 212 -6.32 -14.87 -3.23
CA VAL A 212 -4.93 -15.28 -3.00
C VAL A 212 -4.78 -15.91 -1.60
N PHE A 213 -5.30 -15.27 -0.55
CA PHE A 213 -5.28 -15.85 0.81
C PHE A 213 -6.09 -17.15 0.91
N VAL A 214 -7.23 -17.24 0.20
CA VAL A 214 -7.99 -18.48 0.10
C VAL A 214 -7.13 -19.58 -0.51
N LEU A 215 -6.52 -19.34 -1.68
CA LEU A 215 -5.67 -20.30 -2.38
C LEU A 215 -4.45 -20.72 -1.55
N LEU A 216 -3.80 -19.79 -0.85
CA LEU A 216 -2.70 -20.08 0.06
C LEU A 216 -3.14 -21.03 1.17
N GLY A 217 -4.26 -20.73 1.83
CA GLY A 217 -4.80 -21.60 2.88
C GLY A 217 -5.23 -22.98 2.36
N VAL A 218 -5.84 -23.05 1.17
CA VAL A 218 -6.13 -24.33 0.50
C VAL A 218 -4.85 -25.11 0.25
N GLY A 219 -3.82 -24.47 -0.31
CA GLY A 219 -2.52 -25.09 -0.56
C GLY A 219 -1.87 -25.66 0.70
N VAL A 220 -1.83 -24.87 1.78
CA VAL A 220 -1.30 -25.29 3.09
C VAL A 220 -2.10 -26.46 3.66
N LEU A 221 -3.43 -26.40 3.64
CA LEU A 221 -4.29 -27.45 4.18
C LEU A 221 -4.07 -28.79 3.50
N TYR A 222 -3.97 -28.81 2.17
CA TYR A 222 -3.66 -30.05 1.47
C TYR A 222 -2.21 -30.47 1.70
N ALA A 223 -1.23 -29.56 1.69
CA ALA A 223 0.18 -29.88 1.96
C ALA A 223 0.39 -30.54 3.33
N LEU A 224 -0.30 -30.07 4.39
CA LEU A 224 -0.21 -30.62 5.75
C LEU A 224 -0.55 -32.12 5.83
N ASN A 225 -1.48 -32.61 5.01
CA ASN A 225 -1.83 -34.03 4.98
C ASN A 225 -0.81 -34.87 4.22
N PHE A 226 -0.06 -34.28 3.30
CA PHE A 226 0.90 -34.98 2.43
C PHE A 226 2.37 -34.70 2.80
N VAL A 227 2.65 -34.20 4.02
CA VAL A 227 4.01 -33.98 4.54
C VAL A 227 4.94 -35.19 4.33
N PRO A 228 4.50 -36.46 4.57
CA PRO A 228 5.36 -37.61 4.31
C PRO A 228 5.77 -37.78 2.84
N ASP A 229 4.94 -37.35 1.88
CA ASP A 229 5.27 -37.40 0.45
C ASP A 229 6.15 -36.24 0.04
N ILE A 230 5.94 -35.07 0.65
CA ILE A 230 6.79 -33.89 0.45
C ILE A 230 8.21 -34.21 0.91
N GLN A 231 8.38 -34.79 2.10
CA GLN A 231 9.68 -35.19 2.64
C GLN A 231 10.39 -36.26 1.80
N ARG A 232 9.63 -37.14 1.14
CA ARG A 232 10.18 -38.20 0.27
C ARG A 232 10.33 -37.78 -1.19
N GLY A 233 10.01 -36.53 -1.54
CA GLY A 233 10.04 -36.04 -2.93
C GLY A 233 9.01 -36.70 -3.85
N ARG A 234 7.95 -37.31 -3.29
CA ARG A 234 6.89 -38.02 -4.03
C ARG A 234 5.58 -37.24 -4.10
N TRP A 235 5.57 -36.00 -3.62
CA TRP A 235 4.35 -35.20 -3.59
C TRP A 235 3.88 -34.84 -5.00
N GLN A 236 2.70 -35.34 -5.36
CA GLN A 236 2.06 -35.11 -6.65
C GLN A 236 0.70 -34.44 -6.45
N PRO A 237 0.65 -33.15 -6.08
CA PRO A 237 -0.58 -32.46 -5.67
C PRO A 237 -1.67 -32.51 -6.75
N TRP A 238 -1.27 -32.47 -8.02
CA TRP A 238 -2.17 -32.43 -9.16
C TRP A 238 -2.86 -33.76 -9.49
N GLN A 239 -2.41 -34.86 -8.88
CA GLN A 239 -3.11 -36.15 -8.97
C GLN A 239 -4.29 -36.23 -8.01
N ASN A 240 -4.30 -35.43 -6.94
CA ASN A 240 -5.46 -35.33 -6.06
C ASN A 240 -6.55 -34.52 -6.76
N GLY A 241 -7.59 -35.21 -7.23
CA GLY A 241 -8.72 -34.59 -7.92
C GLY A 241 -9.43 -33.52 -7.09
N ALA A 242 -9.53 -33.69 -5.77
CA ALA A 242 -10.19 -32.73 -4.89
C ALA A 242 -9.41 -31.40 -4.78
N LEU A 243 -8.08 -31.47 -4.61
CA LEU A 243 -7.21 -30.30 -4.62
C LEU A 243 -7.24 -29.63 -5.99
N ARG A 244 -7.05 -30.41 -7.06
CA ARG A 244 -7.02 -29.90 -8.43
C ARG A 244 -8.29 -29.14 -8.79
N GLN A 245 -9.47 -29.73 -8.57
CA GLN A 245 -10.74 -29.09 -8.91
C GLN A 245 -10.97 -27.81 -8.11
N HIS A 246 -10.60 -27.79 -6.83
CA HIS A 246 -10.78 -26.62 -5.97
C HIS A 246 -9.85 -25.47 -6.38
N VAL A 247 -8.57 -25.75 -6.61
CA VAL A 247 -7.59 -24.77 -7.09
C VAL A 247 -7.91 -24.29 -8.50
N ALA A 248 -8.35 -25.18 -9.39
CA ALA A 248 -8.77 -24.81 -10.73
C ALA A 248 -9.97 -23.86 -10.73
N ALA A 249 -11.00 -24.15 -9.93
CA ALA A 249 -12.16 -23.28 -9.82
C ALA A 249 -11.80 -21.90 -9.24
N LEU A 250 -11.07 -21.86 -8.12
CA LEU A 250 -10.67 -20.60 -7.48
C LEU A 250 -9.68 -19.80 -8.35
N GLY A 251 -8.72 -20.48 -8.96
CA GLY A 251 -7.73 -19.86 -9.85
C GLY A 251 -8.38 -19.30 -11.11
N ALA A 252 -9.42 -19.94 -11.63
CA ALA A 252 -10.17 -19.39 -12.75
C ALA A 252 -10.87 -18.08 -12.40
N VAL A 253 -11.53 -18.02 -11.24
CA VAL A 253 -12.17 -16.78 -10.75
C VAL A 253 -11.12 -15.69 -10.54
N LEU A 254 -9.97 -16.04 -9.96
CA LEU A 254 -8.85 -15.11 -9.76
C LEU A 254 -8.35 -14.52 -11.10
N LEU A 255 -8.09 -15.38 -12.10
CA LEU A 255 -7.62 -14.94 -13.41
C LEU A 255 -8.69 -14.12 -14.16
N ALA A 256 -9.97 -14.43 -14.00
CA ALA A 256 -11.06 -13.64 -14.55
C ALA A 256 -11.14 -12.24 -13.92
N LEU A 257 -10.99 -12.14 -12.59
CA LEU A 257 -10.90 -10.85 -11.90
C LEU A 257 -9.66 -10.05 -12.33
N TRP A 258 -8.54 -10.73 -12.62
CA TRP A 258 -7.36 -10.07 -13.15
C TRP A 258 -7.58 -9.54 -14.57
N ALA A 259 -8.31 -10.28 -15.41
CA ALA A 259 -8.72 -9.78 -16.73
C ALA A 259 -9.59 -8.52 -16.62
N VAL A 260 -10.51 -8.46 -15.65
CA VAL A 260 -11.30 -7.25 -15.36
C VAL A 260 -10.40 -6.10 -14.89
N GLY A 261 -9.31 -6.38 -14.16
CA GLY A 261 -8.31 -5.38 -13.78
C GLY A 261 -7.71 -4.67 -15.01
N TYR A 262 -7.30 -5.43 -16.03
CA TYR A 262 -6.80 -4.83 -17.29
C TYR A 262 -7.85 -3.99 -18.04
N TRP A 263 -9.13 -4.26 -17.82
CA TRP A 263 -10.19 -3.41 -18.36
C TRP A 263 -10.31 -2.09 -17.60
N PHE A 264 -10.10 -2.08 -16.27
CA PHE A 264 -10.03 -0.87 -15.47
C PHE A 264 -8.76 -0.04 -15.79
N ASP A 265 -7.60 -0.71 -15.89
CA ASP A 265 -6.33 -0.07 -16.28
C ASP A 265 -6.44 0.70 -17.62
N ALA A 266 -7.36 0.30 -18.51
CA ALA A 266 -7.59 1.00 -19.77
C ALA A 266 -8.18 2.39 -19.57
N PHE A 267 -9.05 2.56 -18.57
CA PHE A 267 -9.62 3.85 -18.19
C PHE A 267 -8.58 4.72 -17.46
N ASP A 268 -7.68 4.09 -16.71
CA ASP A 268 -6.57 4.77 -16.02
C ASP A 268 -5.57 5.45 -16.95
N LEU A 269 -5.60 5.16 -18.25
CA LEU A 269 -4.81 5.89 -19.23
C LEU A 269 -5.14 7.39 -19.24
N LEU A 270 -6.33 7.81 -18.79
CA LEU A 270 -6.67 9.23 -18.61
C LEU A 270 -5.87 9.90 -17.49
N TYR A 271 -5.23 9.13 -16.61
CA TYR A 271 -4.36 9.62 -15.54
C TYR A 271 -2.87 9.43 -15.88
N SER A 272 -2.52 9.23 -17.16
CA SER A 272 -1.14 9.01 -17.58
C SER A 272 -0.27 10.26 -17.39
N PRO A 273 0.91 10.15 -16.74
CA PRO A 273 1.86 11.26 -16.61
C PRO A 273 2.90 11.31 -17.74
N ARG A 274 2.72 10.55 -18.83
CA ARG A 274 3.75 10.35 -19.86
C ARG A 274 3.98 11.58 -20.76
N GLY A 275 2.91 12.30 -21.08
CA GLY A 275 2.96 13.43 -22.01
C GLY A 275 3.43 14.74 -21.38
N VAL A 276 3.47 15.81 -22.17
CA VAL A 276 3.72 17.19 -21.70
C VAL A 276 2.66 17.65 -20.70
N VAL A 277 1.45 17.12 -20.83
CA VAL A 277 0.32 17.34 -19.92
C VAL A 277 -0.14 16.02 -19.32
N PHE A 278 -0.74 16.09 -18.14
CA PHE A 278 -1.31 14.93 -17.48
C PHE A 278 -2.60 14.50 -18.20
N GLY A 279 -2.65 13.26 -18.68
CA GLY A 279 -3.72 12.78 -19.55
C GLY A 279 -3.27 11.70 -20.53
N ALA A 280 -4.23 11.04 -21.18
CA ALA A 280 -3.92 10.05 -22.20
C ALA A 280 -3.21 10.68 -23.41
N SER A 281 -2.00 10.23 -23.69
CA SER A 281 -1.20 10.65 -24.85
C SER A 281 -1.51 9.85 -26.12
N TYR A 282 -1.01 10.30 -27.28
CA TYR A 282 -1.08 9.54 -28.52
C TYR A 282 -0.56 8.12 -28.35
N THR A 283 0.59 7.97 -27.68
CA THR A 283 1.21 6.67 -27.42
C THR A 283 0.34 5.80 -26.50
N ASP A 284 -0.32 6.39 -25.52
CA ASP A 284 -1.17 5.62 -24.60
C ASP A 284 -2.39 5.03 -25.31
N ILE A 285 -3.05 5.81 -26.16
CA ILE A 285 -4.23 5.35 -26.88
C ILE A 285 -3.88 4.37 -28.01
N ASN A 286 -2.77 4.57 -28.71
CA ASN A 286 -2.40 3.74 -29.87
C ASN A 286 -1.52 2.53 -29.52
N ALA A 287 -0.87 2.51 -28.35
CA ALA A 287 0.00 1.42 -27.93
C ALA A 287 -0.38 0.83 -26.57
N SER A 288 -0.41 1.65 -25.50
CA SER A 288 -0.68 1.15 -24.14
C SER A 288 -2.07 0.48 -24.05
N LEU A 289 -3.10 1.09 -24.65
CA LEU A 289 -4.47 0.55 -24.68
C LEU A 289 -4.56 -0.79 -25.42
N LEU A 290 -3.80 -0.96 -26.52
CA LEU A 290 -3.73 -2.22 -27.23
C LEU A 290 -3.11 -3.31 -26.36
N ALA A 291 -2.03 -3.00 -25.63
CA ALA A 291 -1.38 -3.93 -24.72
C ALA A 291 -2.36 -4.42 -23.64
N LEU A 292 -3.06 -3.48 -22.99
CA LEU A 292 -4.05 -3.79 -21.95
C LEU A 292 -5.18 -4.67 -22.48
N ARG A 293 -5.69 -4.40 -23.68
CA ARG A 293 -6.71 -5.25 -24.33
C ARG A 293 -6.20 -6.67 -24.60
N LEU A 294 -4.96 -6.82 -25.07
CA LEU A 294 -4.36 -8.14 -25.28
C LEU A 294 -4.11 -8.88 -23.96
N GLN A 295 -3.69 -8.17 -22.90
CA GLN A 295 -3.52 -8.74 -21.57
C GLN A 295 -4.86 -9.18 -20.95
N MET A 296 -5.91 -8.38 -21.10
CA MET A 296 -7.27 -8.75 -20.73
C MET A 296 -7.72 -10.04 -21.41
N VAL A 297 -7.55 -10.14 -22.74
CA VAL A 297 -7.95 -11.34 -23.51
C VAL A 297 -7.12 -12.55 -23.10
N THR A 298 -5.81 -12.41 -22.94
CA THR A 298 -4.94 -13.53 -22.51
C THR A 298 -5.29 -14.03 -21.10
N MET A 299 -5.62 -13.13 -20.16
CA MET A 299 -6.11 -13.54 -18.84
C MET A 299 -7.49 -14.18 -18.87
N ALA A 300 -8.40 -13.70 -19.71
CA ALA A 300 -9.71 -14.33 -19.91
C ALA A 300 -9.56 -15.75 -20.46
N ILE A 301 -8.68 -15.96 -21.45
CA ILE A 301 -8.34 -17.30 -21.97
C ILE A 301 -7.70 -18.15 -20.88
N ALA A 302 -6.78 -17.61 -20.09
CA ALA A 302 -6.15 -18.32 -18.99
C ALA A 302 -7.17 -18.76 -17.93
N ALA A 303 -8.16 -17.93 -17.62
CA ALA A 303 -9.27 -18.29 -16.74
C ALA A 303 -10.08 -19.47 -17.28
N VAL A 304 -10.44 -19.46 -18.58
CA VAL A 304 -11.14 -20.58 -19.23
C VAL A 304 -10.30 -21.86 -19.20
N LEU A 305 -9.01 -21.77 -19.56
CA LEU A 305 -8.08 -22.92 -19.50
C LEU A 305 -7.93 -23.46 -18.07
N MET A 306 -7.95 -22.58 -17.07
CA MET A 306 -7.92 -22.97 -15.67
C MET A 306 -9.20 -23.72 -15.26
N ILE A 307 -10.38 -23.33 -15.75
CA ILE A 307 -11.63 -24.09 -15.54
C ILE A 307 -11.53 -25.48 -16.18
N LEU A 308 -10.97 -25.60 -17.38
CA LEU A 308 -10.83 -26.91 -18.04
C LEU A 308 -9.98 -27.90 -17.24
N ASN A 309 -9.05 -27.41 -16.40
CA ASN A 309 -8.25 -28.24 -15.50
C ASN A 309 -9.05 -28.92 -14.38
N VAL A 310 -10.31 -28.53 -14.15
CA VAL A 310 -11.24 -29.24 -13.27
C VAL A 310 -11.41 -30.69 -13.75
N PHE A 311 -11.57 -30.89 -15.06
CA PHE A 311 -11.82 -32.20 -15.66
C PHE A 311 -10.52 -32.97 -15.92
N ARG A 312 -9.54 -32.34 -16.58
CA ARG A 312 -8.26 -32.98 -16.93
C ARG A 312 -7.11 -32.00 -16.70
N PHE A 313 -6.20 -32.39 -15.81
CA PHE A 313 -5.02 -31.57 -15.54
C PHE A 313 -4.08 -31.50 -16.74
N SER A 314 -3.74 -30.29 -17.15
CA SER A 314 -2.67 -30.00 -18.09
C SER A 314 -2.08 -28.62 -17.79
N LEU A 315 -0.80 -28.60 -17.39
CA LEU A 315 -0.08 -27.35 -17.18
C LEU A 315 0.36 -26.70 -18.49
N ARG A 316 0.54 -27.48 -19.57
CA ARG A 316 1.11 -26.96 -20.81
C ARG A 316 0.32 -25.77 -21.38
N PRO A 317 -1.02 -25.82 -21.51
CA PRO A 317 -1.79 -24.68 -22.00
C PRO A 317 -1.66 -23.43 -21.11
N LEU A 318 -1.62 -23.62 -19.78
CA LEU A 318 -1.44 -22.53 -18.83
C LEU A 318 -0.04 -21.90 -18.91
N LEU A 319 1.00 -22.71 -19.09
CA LEU A 319 2.36 -22.22 -19.29
C LEU A 319 2.51 -21.49 -20.63
N VAL A 320 1.87 -22.00 -21.68
CA VAL A 320 1.86 -21.34 -23.00
C VAL A 320 1.15 -20.00 -22.93
N ILE A 321 -0.07 -19.94 -22.39
CA ILE A 321 -0.80 -18.66 -22.30
C ILE A 321 -0.11 -17.69 -21.34
N GLY A 322 0.50 -18.18 -20.25
CA GLY A 322 1.32 -17.36 -19.35
C GLY A 322 2.57 -16.80 -20.04
N GLY A 323 3.21 -17.59 -20.90
CA GLY A 323 4.31 -17.13 -21.75
C GLY A 323 3.85 -16.09 -22.78
N VAL A 324 2.70 -16.29 -23.42
CA VAL A 324 2.09 -15.29 -24.33
C VAL A 324 1.79 -14.00 -23.58
N TRP A 325 1.16 -14.08 -22.40
CA TRP A 325 0.90 -12.91 -21.56
C TRP A 325 2.20 -12.18 -21.21
N LEU A 326 3.28 -12.89 -20.84
CA LEU A 326 4.58 -12.29 -20.55
C LEU A 326 5.16 -11.58 -21.78
N LEU A 327 5.07 -12.20 -22.96
CA LEU A 327 5.52 -11.61 -24.22
C LEU A 327 4.72 -10.35 -24.58
N VAL A 328 3.41 -10.36 -24.37
CA VAL A 328 2.56 -9.17 -24.56
C VAL A 328 2.98 -8.07 -23.59
N THR A 329 3.17 -8.38 -22.31
CA THR A 329 3.59 -7.41 -21.28
C THR A 329 4.93 -6.75 -21.63
N ILE A 330 5.94 -7.53 -22.01
CA ILE A 330 7.28 -7.00 -22.33
C ILE A 330 7.26 -6.30 -23.70
N GLY A 331 6.73 -6.97 -24.71
CA GLY A 331 6.77 -6.51 -26.10
C GLY A 331 5.78 -5.39 -26.39
N VAL A 332 4.49 -5.64 -26.19
CA VAL A 332 3.43 -4.69 -26.53
C VAL A 332 3.18 -3.69 -25.40
N GLY A 333 3.36 -4.10 -24.14
CA GLY A 333 3.12 -3.23 -22.97
C GLY A 333 4.24 -2.26 -22.64
N ASN A 334 5.51 -2.63 -22.88
CA ASN A 334 6.66 -1.79 -22.51
C ASN A 334 7.49 -1.35 -23.71
N LEU A 335 7.92 -2.31 -24.54
CA LEU A 335 8.82 -2.02 -25.66
C LEU A 335 8.12 -1.21 -26.77
N TYR A 336 6.95 -1.64 -27.23
CA TYR A 336 6.23 -0.98 -28.33
C TYR A 336 5.85 0.47 -28.03
N PRO A 337 5.28 0.82 -26.85
CA PRO A 337 5.00 2.22 -26.50
C PRO A 337 6.27 3.06 -26.44
N GLY A 338 7.37 2.54 -25.86
CA GLY A 338 8.65 3.25 -25.81
C GLY A 338 9.25 3.50 -27.20
N LEU A 339 9.14 2.53 -28.10
CA LEU A 339 9.57 2.70 -29.50
C LEU A 339 8.68 3.70 -30.25
N LEU A 340 7.36 3.60 -30.08
CA LEU A 340 6.41 4.52 -30.71
C LEU A 340 6.65 5.96 -30.24
N GLN A 341 6.84 6.16 -28.94
CA GLN A 341 7.15 7.46 -28.37
C GLN A 341 8.44 8.03 -28.98
N ARG A 342 9.55 7.29 -28.86
CA ARG A 342 10.88 7.77 -29.27
C ARG A 342 11.02 8.02 -30.77
N TYR A 343 10.41 7.17 -31.60
CA TYR A 343 10.65 7.19 -33.05
C TYR A 343 9.51 7.82 -33.85
N SER A 344 8.29 7.90 -33.32
CA SER A 344 7.15 8.48 -34.04
C SER A 344 6.55 9.72 -33.37
N VAL A 345 6.59 9.82 -32.04
CA VAL A 345 5.96 10.95 -31.33
C VAL A 345 6.97 12.06 -31.10
N GLU A 346 8.05 11.82 -30.36
CA GLU A 346 9.06 12.83 -30.02
C GLU A 346 9.60 13.62 -31.26
N PRO A 347 9.86 12.99 -32.43
CA PRO A 347 10.32 13.75 -33.60
C PRO A 347 9.27 14.69 -34.22
N ASN A 348 7.98 14.46 -33.96
CA ASN A 348 6.88 15.24 -34.51
C ASN A 348 5.73 15.37 -33.49
N GLU A 349 6.09 15.81 -32.28
CA GLU A 349 5.21 15.77 -31.12
C GLU A 349 3.98 16.66 -31.31
N LEU A 350 4.17 17.87 -31.86
CA LEU A 350 3.08 18.81 -32.11
C LEU A 350 1.97 18.19 -32.95
N ALA A 351 2.29 17.49 -34.04
CA ALA A 351 1.28 16.89 -34.90
C ALA A 351 0.59 15.70 -34.24
N ARG A 352 1.34 14.86 -33.51
CA ARG A 352 0.82 13.63 -32.91
C ARG A 352 0.01 13.87 -31.64
N GLU A 353 0.41 14.84 -30.82
CA GLU A 353 -0.21 15.13 -29.54
C GLU A 353 -1.23 16.28 -29.60
N SER A 354 -1.33 17.02 -30.72
CA SER A 354 -2.24 18.18 -30.86
C SER A 354 -3.68 17.91 -30.41
N GLU A 355 -4.25 16.78 -30.81
CA GLU A 355 -5.63 16.39 -30.46
C GLU A 355 -5.79 16.17 -28.95
N TYR A 356 -4.87 15.42 -28.33
CA TYR A 356 -4.90 15.12 -26.90
C TYR A 356 -4.62 16.36 -26.04
N ILE A 357 -3.73 17.25 -26.51
CA ILE A 357 -3.49 18.55 -25.89
C ILE A 357 -4.74 19.43 -25.98
N ALA A 358 -5.45 19.42 -27.13
CA ALA A 358 -6.70 20.17 -27.27
C ALA A 358 -7.76 19.69 -26.29
N TYR A 359 -7.92 18.37 -26.10
CA TYR A 359 -8.77 17.82 -25.05
C TYR A 359 -8.34 18.30 -23.66
N ASN A 360 -7.05 18.26 -23.34
CA ASN A 360 -6.57 18.72 -22.03
C ASN A 360 -6.86 20.20 -21.79
N ILE A 361 -6.62 21.06 -22.79
CA ILE A 361 -6.92 22.50 -22.70
C ILE A 361 -8.41 22.71 -22.46
N GLU A 362 -9.26 22.07 -23.25
CA GLU A 362 -10.72 22.20 -23.14
C GLU A 362 -11.23 21.79 -21.76
N TYR A 363 -10.88 20.59 -21.29
CA TYR A 363 -11.35 20.09 -20.00
C TYR A 363 -10.75 20.84 -18.81
N THR A 364 -9.52 21.34 -18.93
CA THR A 364 -8.92 22.21 -17.91
C THR A 364 -9.66 23.53 -17.83
N ARG A 365 -9.97 24.15 -18.97
CA ARG A 365 -10.72 25.41 -19.01
C ARG A 365 -12.11 25.23 -18.41
N GLN A 366 -12.80 24.14 -18.75
CA GLN A 366 -14.10 23.82 -18.16
C GLN A 366 -14.00 23.60 -16.64
N ALA A 367 -13.02 22.83 -16.18
CA ALA A 367 -12.85 22.51 -14.76
C ALA A 367 -12.56 23.76 -13.90
N PHE A 368 -11.77 24.70 -14.41
CA PHE A 368 -11.46 25.95 -13.72
C PHE A 368 -12.45 27.08 -14.03
N GLY A 369 -13.47 26.84 -14.87
CA GLY A 369 -14.44 27.86 -15.28
C GLY A 369 -13.84 28.97 -16.15
N LEU A 370 -12.74 28.70 -16.86
CA LEU A 370 -12.04 29.66 -17.73
C LEU A 370 -12.76 29.92 -19.07
N ASP A 371 -13.84 29.20 -19.32
CA ASP A 371 -14.73 29.45 -20.46
C ASP A 371 -15.72 30.59 -20.21
N ASN A 372 -15.83 31.04 -18.96
CA ASN A 372 -16.68 32.15 -18.56
C ASN A 372 -15.85 33.31 -17.99
N VAL A 373 -14.92 33.83 -18.80
CA VAL A 373 -14.06 34.96 -18.43
C VAL A 373 -14.55 36.23 -19.14
N ASP A 374 -14.81 37.29 -18.35
CA ASP A 374 -15.13 38.62 -18.86
C ASP A 374 -13.84 39.34 -19.27
N GLU A 375 -13.48 39.27 -20.54
CA GLU A 375 -12.33 39.99 -21.09
C GLU A 375 -12.67 41.47 -21.30
N ARG A 376 -12.03 42.35 -20.51
CA ARG A 376 -12.18 43.80 -20.65
C ARG A 376 -10.94 44.39 -21.29
N PRO A 377 -11.03 44.92 -22.53
CA PRO A 377 -9.90 45.62 -23.13
C PRO A 377 -9.59 46.87 -22.31
N PHE A 378 -8.38 46.92 -21.75
CA PHE A 378 -7.88 48.12 -21.08
C PHE A 378 -7.41 49.13 -22.13
N THR A 379 -8.18 50.19 -22.32
CA THR A 379 -7.84 51.26 -23.26
C THR A 379 -7.09 52.36 -22.51
N PHE A 380 -5.89 52.70 -22.95
CA PHE A 380 -5.12 53.80 -22.36
C PHE A 380 -5.71 55.14 -22.82
N GLU A 381 -6.10 55.99 -21.88
CA GLU A 381 -6.46 57.39 -22.17
C GLU A 381 -5.19 58.21 -22.43
N GLN A 382 -5.30 59.25 -23.26
CA GLN A 382 -4.21 60.20 -23.43
C GLN A 382 -4.00 60.99 -22.13
N LEU A 383 -2.84 60.80 -21.51
CA LEU A 383 -2.46 61.51 -20.30
C LEU A 383 -2.29 63.01 -20.60
N SER A 384 -2.96 63.86 -19.83
CA SER A 384 -2.77 65.32 -19.93
C SER A 384 -1.45 65.75 -19.30
N GLN A 385 -0.90 66.89 -19.72
CA GLN A 385 0.29 67.48 -19.08
C GLN A 385 0.08 67.78 -17.60
N GLU A 386 -1.13 68.20 -17.22
CA GLU A 386 -1.51 68.46 -15.83
C GLU A 386 -1.49 67.17 -15.00
N THR A 387 -2.00 66.07 -15.55
CA THR A 387 -1.98 64.74 -14.92
C THR A 387 -0.54 64.22 -14.74
N LEU A 388 0.35 64.47 -15.70
CA LEU A 388 1.77 64.10 -15.58
C LEU A 388 2.48 64.94 -14.51
N ALA A 389 2.22 66.25 -14.48
CA ALA A 389 2.79 67.15 -13.48
C ALA A 389 2.31 66.82 -12.06
N SER A 390 1.03 66.47 -11.88
CA SER A 390 0.49 66.07 -10.57
C SER A 390 0.99 64.72 -10.07
N ASN A 391 1.55 63.88 -10.96
CA ASN A 391 2.01 62.52 -10.66
C ASN A 391 3.53 62.33 -10.87
N GLU A 392 4.31 63.41 -10.80
CA GLU A 392 5.77 63.36 -11.03
C GLU A 392 6.48 62.34 -10.12
N SER A 393 6.04 62.22 -8.86
CA SER A 393 6.58 61.24 -7.90
C SER A 393 6.35 59.79 -8.31
N LEU A 394 5.23 59.51 -8.99
CA LEU A 394 4.89 58.18 -9.50
C LEU A 394 5.71 57.88 -10.76
N LEU A 395 5.83 58.84 -11.68
CA LEU A 395 6.66 58.73 -12.88
C LEU A 395 8.13 58.44 -12.55
N LYS A 396 8.67 59.10 -11.51
CA LYS A 396 10.04 58.85 -11.00
C LYS A 396 10.22 57.46 -10.36
N ASN A 397 9.13 56.74 -10.07
CA ASN A 397 9.11 55.47 -9.35
C ASN A 397 8.33 54.35 -10.07
N ILE A 398 8.12 54.48 -11.39
CA ILE A 398 7.49 53.42 -12.18
C ILE A 398 8.44 52.21 -12.23
N ARG A 399 7.86 51.03 -11.96
CA ARG A 399 8.57 49.77 -12.12
C ARG A 399 8.71 49.43 -13.59
N ILE A 400 9.90 49.69 -14.12
CA ILE A 400 10.27 49.32 -15.50
C ILE A 400 10.85 47.90 -15.54
N TRP A 401 11.46 47.44 -14.44
CA TRP A 401 12.12 46.14 -14.36
C TRP A 401 11.21 45.04 -13.82
N ASP A 402 11.20 43.88 -14.49
CA ASP A 402 10.58 42.66 -13.98
C ASP A 402 11.53 41.96 -13.00
N TYR A 403 11.02 41.55 -11.84
CA TYR A 403 11.81 40.93 -10.78
C TYR A 403 12.31 39.52 -11.15
N ARG A 404 11.60 38.80 -12.04
CA ARG A 404 11.94 37.43 -12.47
C ARG A 404 13.28 37.36 -13.22
N PRO A 405 13.53 38.16 -14.28
CA PRO A 405 14.83 38.16 -14.95
C PRO A 405 15.94 38.83 -14.11
N LEU A 406 15.59 39.75 -13.19
CA LEU A 406 16.56 40.39 -12.30
C LEU A 406 17.23 39.37 -11.36
N LEU A 407 16.51 38.34 -10.91
CA LEU A 407 17.08 37.28 -10.07
C LEU A 407 18.28 36.61 -10.75
N THR A 408 18.13 36.25 -12.04
CA THR A 408 19.23 35.68 -12.84
C THR A 408 20.38 36.67 -13.00
N THR A 409 20.06 37.95 -13.20
CA THR A 409 21.05 39.02 -13.39
C THR A 409 21.87 39.27 -12.12
N TYR A 410 21.22 39.29 -10.96
CA TYR A 410 21.88 39.42 -9.66
C TYR A 410 22.77 38.20 -9.39
N GLY A 411 22.27 37.00 -9.70
CA GLY A 411 23.08 35.78 -9.67
C GLY A 411 24.36 35.89 -10.52
N GLN A 412 24.30 36.52 -11.69
CA GLN A 412 25.48 36.67 -12.55
C GLN A 412 26.42 37.81 -12.11
N LEU A 413 25.88 38.96 -11.73
CA LEU A 413 26.67 40.16 -11.43
C LEU A 413 27.20 40.20 -10.00
N GLN A 414 26.49 39.56 -9.06
CA GLN A 414 26.72 39.70 -7.63
C GLN A 414 27.15 38.40 -6.95
N ALA A 415 27.04 37.24 -7.61
CA ALA A 415 27.69 36.01 -7.15
C ALA A 415 29.19 36.05 -7.49
N LEU A 416 29.92 36.90 -6.76
CA LEU A 416 31.38 36.97 -6.81
C LEU A 416 32.05 35.65 -6.38
N THR A 417 31.28 34.77 -5.70
CA THR A 417 31.69 33.47 -5.21
C THR A 417 30.56 32.44 -5.35
N LEU A 418 30.90 31.16 -5.44
CA LEU A 418 29.95 30.06 -5.65
C LEU A 418 29.03 29.77 -4.46
N TYR A 419 29.34 30.32 -3.29
CA TYR A 419 28.58 30.09 -2.06
C TYR A 419 27.51 31.15 -1.77
N TYR A 420 27.44 32.23 -2.56
CA TYR A 420 26.33 33.17 -2.47
C TYR A 420 25.25 32.82 -3.47
N GLN A 421 24.00 32.81 -3.00
CA GLN A 421 22.82 32.61 -3.82
C GLN A 421 21.78 33.70 -3.51
N PHE A 422 20.89 33.95 -4.47
CA PHE A 422 19.76 34.85 -4.32
C PHE A 422 18.49 34.03 -4.54
N THR A 423 17.52 34.13 -3.63
CA THR A 423 16.29 33.32 -3.68
C THR A 423 15.15 34.10 -4.33
N ASP A 424 15.11 35.40 -4.09
CA ASP A 424 14.08 36.32 -4.52
C ASP A 424 14.64 37.73 -4.78
N ILE A 425 13.81 38.55 -5.40
CA ILE A 425 14.03 39.98 -5.60
C ILE A 425 12.83 40.70 -4.99
N ASP A 426 13.07 41.44 -3.93
CA ASP A 426 12.10 42.31 -3.29
C ASP A 426 12.10 43.69 -3.94
N ILE A 427 10.93 44.33 -3.91
CA ILE A 427 10.72 45.64 -4.52
C ILE A 427 10.32 46.60 -3.41
N ASP A 428 11.20 47.56 -3.12
CA ASP A 428 10.95 48.52 -2.05
C ASP A 428 11.34 49.94 -2.47
N ARG A 429 11.09 50.93 -1.61
CA ARG A 429 11.34 52.35 -1.86
C ARG A 429 12.18 52.94 -0.73
N TYR A 430 13.35 53.47 -1.10
CA TYR A 430 14.28 54.10 -0.17
C TYR A 430 14.59 55.54 -0.57
N VAL A 431 15.00 56.36 0.40
CA VAL A 431 15.46 57.73 0.13
C VAL A 431 16.91 57.68 -0.32
N VAL A 432 17.16 57.96 -1.60
CA VAL A 432 18.49 57.98 -2.22
C VAL A 432 18.77 59.40 -2.69
N ASN A 433 19.82 60.04 -2.15
CA ASN A 433 20.17 61.44 -2.43
C ASN A 433 19.03 62.44 -2.17
N GLY A 434 18.23 62.21 -1.12
CA GLY A 434 17.12 63.09 -0.73
C GLY A 434 15.80 62.86 -1.50
N GLU A 435 15.78 61.95 -2.47
CA GLU A 435 14.58 61.59 -3.24
C GLU A 435 14.15 60.16 -2.95
N THR A 436 12.84 59.89 -2.85
CA THR A 436 12.33 58.52 -2.74
C THR A 436 12.44 57.82 -4.09
N ARG A 437 13.19 56.71 -4.12
CA ARG A 437 13.44 55.88 -5.31
C ARG A 437 13.08 54.43 -5.05
N GLN A 438 12.44 53.80 -6.03
CA GLN A 438 12.28 52.35 -6.06
C GLN A 438 13.64 51.68 -6.25
N VAL A 439 13.88 50.66 -5.44
CA VAL A 439 15.07 49.81 -5.49
C VAL A 439 14.63 48.35 -5.54
N MET A 440 15.41 47.56 -6.28
CA MET A 440 15.25 46.12 -6.36
C MET A 440 16.30 45.52 -5.44
N LEU A 441 15.86 44.86 -4.39
CA LEU A 441 16.71 44.36 -3.33
C LEU A 441 16.74 42.84 -3.37
N ALA A 442 17.88 42.26 -3.06
CA ALA A 442 17.98 40.83 -2.88
C ALA A 442 18.82 40.51 -1.65
N ALA A 443 18.33 39.59 -0.83
CA ALA A 443 19.13 39.02 0.24
C ALA A 443 20.18 38.07 -0.35
N ARG A 444 21.46 38.31 -0.02
CA ARG A 444 22.54 37.34 -0.27
C ARG A 444 22.42 36.23 0.77
N GLU A 445 21.99 35.07 0.31
CA GLU A 445 21.94 33.87 1.10
C GLU A 445 23.21 33.04 0.92
N LEU A 446 23.58 32.30 1.96
CA LEU A 446 24.78 31.44 1.95
C LEU A 446 24.39 29.98 1.70
N ASP A 447 24.80 29.44 0.55
CA ASP A 447 24.74 28.00 0.32
C ASP A 447 25.95 27.32 0.96
N LYS A 448 25.71 26.68 2.11
CA LYS A 448 26.72 25.96 2.89
C LYS A 448 27.29 24.73 2.17
N ALA A 449 26.63 24.24 1.12
CA ALA A 449 27.12 23.14 0.31
C ALA A 449 28.28 23.57 -0.62
N ASN A 450 28.31 24.85 -1.02
CA ASN A 450 29.29 25.38 -1.98
C ASN A 450 30.47 26.10 -1.30
N LEU A 451 30.65 25.92 0.02
CA LEU A 451 31.80 26.48 0.74
C LEU A 451 33.11 25.80 0.28
N PRO A 452 34.19 26.56 -0.04
CA PRO A 452 35.46 26.00 -0.49
C PRO A 452 36.09 24.98 0.47
N ASN A 453 35.81 25.14 1.77
CA ASN A 453 36.14 24.18 2.82
C ASN A 453 34.97 24.12 3.81
N SER A 454 34.39 22.94 4.01
CA SER A 454 33.20 22.75 4.83
C SER A 454 33.52 22.44 6.30
N SER A 455 34.63 22.97 6.82
CA SER A 455 35.02 22.81 8.23
C SER A 455 33.94 23.36 9.17
N TRP A 456 33.92 22.88 10.42
CA TRP A 456 33.00 23.44 11.42
C TRP A 456 33.21 24.95 11.60
N VAL A 457 34.47 25.41 11.56
CA VAL A 457 34.85 26.82 11.66
C VAL A 457 34.23 27.63 10.52
N ASN A 458 34.33 27.15 9.28
CA ASN A 458 33.74 27.84 8.13
C ASN A 458 32.20 27.83 8.20
N ARG A 459 31.60 26.72 8.63
CA ARG A 459 30.15 26.62 8.74
C ARG A 459 29.53 27.45 9.87
N LYS A 460 30.31 27.82 10.89
CA LYS A 460 29.78 28.39 12.15
C LYS A 460 30.40 29.71 12.60
N LEU A 461 31.62 30.05 12.16
CA LEU A 461 32.36 31.20 12.66
C LEU A 461 32.80 32.16 11.55
N GLU A 462 33.34 31.66 10.44
CA GLU A 462 33.99 32.51 9.44
C GLU A 462 32.99 33.24 8.52
N PHE A 463 32.00 32.53 7.98
CA PHE A 463 30.97 33.14 7.11
C PHE A 463 29.76 33.62 7.91
N THR A 464 29.99 34.50 8.89
CA THR A 464 28.94 35.05 9.78
C THR A 464 28.72 36.55 9.64
N HIS A 465 29.50 37.24 8.80
CA HIS A 465 29.42 38.68 8.60
C HIS A 465 29.51 39.06 7.12
N GLY A 466 28.90 40.19 6.73
CA GLY A 466 29.00 40.75 5.38
C GLY A 466 27.83 41.67 5.04
N TYR A 467 27.87 42.28 3.85
CA TYR A 467 26.73 42.99 3.30
C TYR A 467 25.73 41.98 2.73
N GLY A 468 24.69 41.68 3.50
CA GLY A 468 23.68 40.68 3.16
C GLY A 468 22.59 41.15 2.19
N ILE A 469 22.59 42.42 1.79
CA ILE A 469 21.59 43.00 0.87
C ILE A 469 22.31 43.64 -0.31
N VAL A 470 21.74 43.48 -1.50
CA VAL A 470 22.20 44.11 -2.75
C VAL A 470 21.08 44.88 -3.39
#